data_AF-A0A916R8F8-F1
#
_entry.id   AF-A0A916R8F8-F1
#
_cell.length_a   1.000
_cell.length_b   1.000
_cell.length_c   1.000
_cell.angle_alpha   90.00
_cell.angle_beta   90.00
_cell.angle_gamma   90.00
#
_symmetry.space_group_name_H-M   'P 1'
#
loop_
_entity.id
_entity.type
_entity.pdbx_description
1 polymer ?
#
loop_
_entity_poly.entity_id
_entity_poly.type
_entity_poly.pdbx_seq_one_letter_code
_entity_poly.pdbx_strand_id
1 'polypeptide(L)'
;MSERSTQTQWPAWQNRDAYEYTIKLTRRGWAWEFLRRNPRFQCDLARALEHVKYVHQGANLRTIEPPVDLTRWGLLFRRLLK
;
A
#
# COMPACT_ATOMS: atom_id res chain seq x y z
N MET A 1 26.60 -5.20 6.54
CA MET A 1 25.22 -5.38 7.04
C MET A 1 24.28 -4.93 5.93
N SER A 2 23.72 -5.86 5.16
CA SER A 2 22.84 -5.51 4.03
C SER A 2 21.41 -5.37 4.53
N GLU A 3 20.93 -4.13 4.61
CA GLU A 3 19.51 -3.81 4.79
C GLU A 3 18.76 -4.32 3.55
N ARG A 4 18.08 -5.46 3.71
CA ARG A 4 17.14 -5.97 2.71
C ARG A 4 15.90 -5.08 2.71
N SER A 5 16.01 -3.91 2.07
CA SER A 5 14.86 -3.18 1.61
C SER A 5 14.13 -4.09 0.62
N THR A 6 12.96 -4.60 1.01
CA THR A 6 12.02 -5.31 0.14
C THR A 6 11.48 -4.32 -0.88
N GLN A 7 12.33 -3.91 -1.81
CA GLN A 7 11.95 -3.07 -2.93
C GLN A 7 11.12 -3.95 -3.84
N THR A 8 9.80 -3.76 -3.83
CA THR A 8 8.90 -4.42 -4.78
C THR A 8 9.42 -4.13 -6.18
N GLN A 9 10.00 -5.14 -6.83
CA GLN A 9 10.52 -5.00 -8.18
C GLN A 9 9.33 -4.84 -9.12
N TRP A 10 9.07 -3.62 -9.54
CA TRP A 10 8.04 -3.34 -10.53
C TRP A 10 8.47 -3.92 -11.89
N PRO A 11 7.50 -4.36 -12.72
CA PRO A 11 7.78 -4.63 -14.12
C PRO A 11 8.46 -3.43 -14.80
N ALA A 12 9.26 -3.69 -15.83
CA ALA A 12 9.79 -2.61 -16.66
C ALA A 12 8.64 -1.75 -17.19
N TRP A 13 8.75 -0.43 -17.10
CA TRP A 13 7.64 0.48 -17.45
C TRP A 13 7.22 0.36 -18.93
N GLN A 14 8.10 -0.15 -19.79
CA GLN A 14 7.81 -0.43 -21.20
C GLN A 14 7.01 -1.72 -21.43
N ASN A 15 6.89 -2.60 -20.42
CA ASN A 15 6.11 -3.83 -20.54
C ASN A 15 4.62 -3.50 -20.51
N ARG A 16 4.05 -3.25 -21.68
CA ARG A 16 2.65 -2.90 -21.86
C ARG A 16 1.70 -3.94 -21.24
N ASP A 17 1.99 -5.22 -21.43
CA ASP A 17 1.15 -6.33 -20.96
C ASP A 17 1.02 -6.31 -19.43
N ALA A 18 2.12 -6.00 -18.74
CA ALA A 18 2.13 -5.85 -17.28
C ALA A 18 1.28 -4.67 -16.77
N TYR A 19 0.91 -3.73 -17.64
CA TYR A 19 0.14 -2.53 -17.30
C TYR A 19 -1.20 -2.42 -18.03
N GLU A 20 -1.67 -3.43 -18.75
CA GLU A 20 -2.98 -3.35 -19.43
C GLU A 20 -4.14 -3.03 -18.46
N TYR A 21 -4.05 -3.51 -17.22
CA TYR A 21 -5.04 -3.19 -16.19
C TYR A 21 -5.20 -1.68 -15.94
N THR A 22 -4.15 -0.88 -16.22
CA THR A 22 -4.15 0.56 -15.96
C THR A 22 -5.17 1.32 -16.80
N ILE A 23 -5.56 0.76 -17.96
CA ILE A 23 -6.58 1.31 -18.87
C ILE A 23 -7.92 1.46 -18.15
N LYS A 24 -8.21 0.59 -17.18
CA LYS A 24 -9.49 0.55 -16.45
C LYS A 24 -9.45 1.36 -15.14
N LEU A 25 -8.34 2.03 -14.84
CA LEU A 25 -8.21 2.76 -13.58
C LEU A 25 -9.02 4.05 -13.59
N THR A 26 -9.80 4.23 -12.54
CA THR A 26 -10.38 5.54 -12.20
C THR A 26 -9.29 6.51 -11.75
N ARG A 27 -9.63 7.79 -11.57
CA ARG A 27 -8.72 8.78 -10.97
C ARG A 27 -8.16 8.32 -9.62
N ARG A 28 -9.00 7.67 -8.78
CA ARG A 28 -8.57 7.10 -7.51
C ARG A 28 -7.63 5.92 -7.70
N GLY A 29 -7.88 5.08 -8.71
CA GLY A 29 -6.99 4.00 -9.10
C GLY A 29 -5.60 4.51 -9.49
N TRP A 30 -5.53 5.56 -10.30
CA TRP A 30 -4.27 6.22 -10.65
C TRP A 30 -3.56 6.82 -9.45
N ALA A 31 -4.29 7.52 -8.57
CA ALA A 31 -3.72 8.06 -7.33
C ALA A 31 -3.07 6.95 -6.48
N TRP A 32 -3.73 5.80 -6.37
CA TRP A 32 -3.18 4.63 -5.67
C TRP A 32 -1.93 4.06 -6.36
N GLU A 33 -1.92 3.96 -7.70
CA GLU A 33 -0.76 3.49 -8.46
C GLU A 33 0.46 4.39 -8.27
N PHE A 34 0.29 5.71 -8.24
CA PHE A 34 1.39 6.64 -7.95
C PHE A 34 1.85 6.50 -6.50
N LEU A 35 0.91 6.45 -5.55
CA LEU A 35 1.23 6.39 -4.13
C LEU A 35 2.02 5.12 -3.78
N ARG A 36 1.56 3.94 -4.22
CA ARG A 36 2.20 2.65 -3.87
C ARG A 36 3.60 2.48 -4.47
N ARG A 37 3.97 3.29 -5.48
CA ARG A 37 5.32 3.34 -6.07
C ARG A 37 6.23 4.39 -5.45
N ASN A 38 5.70 5.27 -4.60
CA ASN A 38 6.50 6.30 -3.94
C ASN A 38 7.39 5.65 -2.86
N PRO A 39 8.74 5.77 -2.94
CA PRO A 39 9.64 5.13 -1.97
C PRO A 39 9.42 5.58 -0.52
N ARG A 40 9.09 6.86 -0.30
CA ARG A 40 8.81 7.38 1.04
C ARG A 40 7.56 6.76 1.62
N PHE A 41 6.52 6.60 0.80
CA PHE A 41 5.30 5.90 1.20
C PHE A 41 5.58 4.42 1.53
N GLN A 42 6.43 3.75 0.73
CA GLN A 42 6.80 2.36 1.00
C GLN A 42 7.54 2.20 2.34
N CYS A 43 8.47 3.11 2.66
CA CYS A 43 9.14 3.14 3.97
C CYS A 43 8.14 3.32 5.11
N ASP A 44 7.23 4.29 4.99
CA ASP A 44 6.22 4.55 6.02
C ASP A 44 5.27 3.36 6.20
N LEU A 45 4.84 2.75 5.08
CA LEU A 45 3.97 1.60 5.07
C LEU A 45 4.66 0.39 5.72
N ALA A 46 5.93 0.14 5.41
CA ALA A 46 6.71 -0.94 6.04
C ALA A 46 6.78 -0.75 7.56
N ARG A 47 7.13 0.47 8.03
CA ARG A 47 7.15 0.81 9.45
C ARG A 47 5.80 0.64 10.14
N ALA A 48 4.72 1.03 9.46
CA ALA A 48 3.37 0.88 9.95
C ALA A 48 2.99 -0.61 10.09
N LEU A 49 3.39 -1.45 9.14
CA LEU A 49 3.09 -2.88 9.12
C LEU A 49 3.91 -3.69 10.14
N GLU A 50 5.15 -3.30 10.44
CA GLU A 50 6.00 -3.96 11.44
C GLU A 50 5.36 -3.99 12.83
N HIS A 51 4.65 -2.94 13.20
CA HIS A 51 4.10 -2.74 14.54
C HIS A 51 2.57 -2.85 14.57
N VAL A 52 1.98 -3.38 13.50
CA VAL A 52 0.53 -3.44 13.35
C VAL A 52 -0.06 -4.47 14.31
N LYS A 53 -1.09 -4.05 15.04
CA LYS A 53 -1.96 -4.99 15.75
C LYS A 53 -3.04 -5.46 14.80
N TYR A 54 -3.14 -6.77 14.60
CA TYR A 54 -4.23 -7.37 13.84
C TYR A 54 -5.49 -7.34 14.72
N VAL A 55 -6.43 -6.47 14.38
CA VAL A 55 -7.67 -6.27 15.15
C VAL A 55 -8.73 -7.29 14.76
N HIS A 56 -8.72 -7.74 13.50
CA HIS A 56 -9.65 -8.75 13.01
C HIS A 56 -9.05 -9.51 11.82
N GLN A 57 -9.17 -10.84 11.83
CA GLN A 57 -8.95 -11.69 10.65
C GLN A 57 -10.28 -12.34 10.26
N GLY A 58 -10.89 -11.84 9.20
CA GLY A 58 -11.97 -12.54 8.49
C GLY A 58 -11.41 -13.45 7.40
N ALA A 59 -12.27 -14.26 6.78
CA ALA A 59 -11.88 -15.20 5.74
C ALA A 59 -11.15 -14.55 4.54
N ASN A 60 -11.44 -13.28 4.21
CA ASN A 60 -10.84 -12.57 3.07
C ASN A 60 -10.32 -11.15 3.39
N LEU A 61 -10.46 -10.69 4.64
CA LEU A 61 -10.13 -9.32 5.02
C LEU A 61 -9.37 -9.33 6.34
N ARG A 62 -8.25 -8.62 6.37
CA ARG A 62 -7.47 -8.37 7.59
C ARG A 62 -7.58 -6.89 7.94
N THR A 63 -8.10 -6.61 9.12
CA THR A 63 -8.16 -5.25 9.67
C THR A 63 -6.98 -5.04 10.59
N ILE A 64 -6.26 -3.95 10.37
CA ILE A 64 -5.08 -3.58 11.12
C ILE A 64 -5.27 -2.18 11.72
N GLU A 65 -4.78 -1.98 12.94
CA GLU A 65 -4.60 -0.64 13.50
C GLU A 65 -3.12 -0.27 13.37
N PRO A 66 -2.76 0.57 12.39
CA PRO A 66 -1.37 0.98 12.24
C PRO A 66 -1.00 1.98 13.35
N PRO A 67 0.18 1.84 13.95
CA PRO A 67 0.69 2.80 14.94
C PRO A 67 1.22 4.08 14.31
N VAL A 68 1.30 4.13 12.97
CA VAL A 68 1.73 5.29 12.20
C VAL A 68 0.52 5.84 11.44
N ASP A 69 0.32 7.16 11.56
CA ASP A 69 -0.70 7.87 10.82
C ASP A 69 -0.35 7.97 9.33
N LEU A 70 -1.06 7.22 8.50
CA LEU A 70 -0.92 7.26 7.04
C LEU A 70 -1.88 8.25 6.37
N THR A 71 -2.71 8.99 7.13
CA THR A 71 -3.63 9.99 6.56
C THR A 71 -2.91 11.13 5.85
N ARG A 72 -1.64 11.40 6.20
CA ARG A 72 -0.76 12.35 5.49
C ARG A 72 -0.59 12.03 3.99
N TRP A 73 -0.80 10.78 3.60
CA TRP A 73 -0.77 10.32 2.21
C TRP A 73 -2.13 10.38 1.51
N GLY A 74 -3.16 10.95 2.16
CA GLY A 74 -4.53 11.01 1.66
C GLY A 74 -5.28 9.67 1.77
N LEU A 75 -4.74 8.70 2.51
CA LEU A 75 -5.39 7.42 2.76
C LEU A 75 -6.42 7.55 3.89
N LEU A 76 -7.67 7.27 3.56
CA LEU A 76 -8.75 7.14 4.53
C LEU A 76 -8.97 5.66 4.82
N PHE A 77 -8.71 5.24 6.06
CA PHE A 77 -9.01 3.89 6.51
C PHE A 77 -10.44 3.86 7.02
N ARG A 78 -11.22 2.88 6.57
CA ARG A 78 -12.56 2.65 7.13
C ARG A 78 -12.37 2.13 8.56
N ARG A 79 -12.62 2.99 9.55
CA ARG A 79 -12.70 2.57 10.96
C ARG A 79 -13.96 1.71 11.09
N LEU A 80 -13.78 0.44 11.41
CA LEU A 80 -14.91 -0.38 11.85
C LEU A 80 -15.27 0.10 13.25
N LEU A 81 -16.42 0.76 13.38
CA LEU A 81 -17.01 1.06 14.68
C LEU A 81 -17.42 -0.28 15.32
N LYS A 82 -17.00 -0.50 16.56
CA LYS A 82 -17.42 -1.63 17.38
C LYS A 82 -18.87 -1.45 17.83
#